data_AF-A0A382NMY1-F1
#
_entry.id   AF-A0A382NMY1-F1
#
_cell.length_a   1.000
_cell.length_b   1.000
_cell.length_c   1.000
_cell.angle_alpha   90.00
_cell.angle_beta   90.00
_cell.angle_gamma   90.00
#
_symmetry.space_group_name_H-M   'P 1'
#
loop_
_entity.id
_entity.type
_entity.pdbx_description
1 polymer ?
#
loop_
_entity_poly.entity_id
_entity_poly.type
_entity_poly.pdbx_seq_one_letter_code
_entity_poly.pdbx_strand_id
1 'polypeptide(L)'
;NVIGFPYIFRGALDVRAKIINEEMKIAAAHAIAALAREDVPDEVAAAMGGERPRYGKEYIIPSTFDPRLISVIPVAVAKAAIKSGVARKEIKDFEVYKDQLKQRLDPSVTIMQGINSQIKKTQKRVVFAEGEDENTLKAAIAFKNSGLGTPILVAKEEKVKERLREIGLDENFKIEIVNSTNKEKRTKYTQLLYEKLQREGLLEIDCDRLIRNDRVMFGSCMVASGDADAMVTGNTRRYSASLDKIKRVIPPRPGEIMFALSMIVNKGKTIFMADTHVHEYPNAQQLSDIAISCARVVRLFGFDPKIAFLSHSTFGIPMTQRTKHIRDAVEILKNKSVDFKFDGEMQPDVALDEEYKELYPFSKI
;
A
#
# COMPACT_ATOMS: atom_id res chain seq x y z
N ASN A 1 25.50 -11.56 5.65
CA ASN A 1 24.81 -12.85 5.43
C ASN A 1 23.48 -12.68 4.69
N VAL A 2 22.56 -11.83 5.17
CA VAL A 2 21.20 -11.67 4.61
C VAL A 2 21.17 -11.23 3.13
N ILE A 3 22.14 -10.42 2.69
CA ILE A 3 22.20 -9.92 1.30
C ILE A 3 22.90 -10.93 0.39
N GLY A 4 24.12 -11.37 0.73
CA GLY A 4 24.88 -12.27 -0.16
C GLY A 4 24.25 -13.65 -0.33
N PHE A 5 23.74 -14.25 0.76
CA PHE A 5 23.30 -15.66 0.77
C PHE A 5 22.24 -15.95 -0.31
N PRO A 6 21.03 -15.37 -0.30
CA PRO A 6 19.98 -15.75 -1.25
C PRO A 6 20.40 -15.62 -2.72
N TYR A 7 21.18 -14.59 -3.06
CA TYR A 7 21.50 -14.27 -4.44
C TYR A 7 22.75 -15.01 -4.98
N ILE A 8 23.73 -15.32 -4.13
CA ILE A 8 24.85 -16.19 -4.51
C ILE A 8 24.32 -17.58 -4.87
N PHE A 9 23.43 -18.13 -4.02
CA PHE A 9 22.81 -19.42 -4.32
C PHE A 9 21.96 -19.37 -5.59
N ARG A 10 21.21 -18.29 -5.82
CA ARG A 10 20.43 -18.13 -7.04
C ARG A 10 21.30 -18.21 -8.30
N GLY A 11 22.36 -17.42 -8.37
CA GLY A 11 23.27 -17.41 -9.53
C GLY A 11 23.96 -18.76 -9.73
N ALA A 12 24.39 -19.40 -8.64
CA ALA A 12 25.01 -20.71 -8.67
C ALA A 12 24.06 -21.81 -9.17
N LEU A 13 22.82 -21.82 -8.68
CA LEU A 13 21.81 -22.82 -9.02
C LEU A 13 21.32 -22.67 -10.46
N ASP A 14 21.17 -21.42 -10.94
CA ASP A 14 20.69 -21.15 -12.30
C ASP A 14 21.61 -21.65 -13.40
N VAL A 15 22.93 -21.65 -13.14
CA VAL A 15 23.95 -22.24 -14.02
C VAL A 15 24.34 -23.67 -13.62
N ARG A 16 23.65 -24.24 -12.63
CA ARG A 16 23.90 -25.58 -12.08
C ARG A 16 25.37 -25.79 -11.69
N ALA A 17 25.98 -24.80 -11.05
CA ALA A 17 27.38 -24.84 -10.63
C ALA A 17 27.68 -26.09 -9.78
N LYS A 18 28.86 -26.69 -9.97
CA LYS A 18 29.30 -27.86 -9.19
C LYS A 18 29.64 -27.49 -7.75
N ILE A 19 30.20 -26.29 -7.57
CA ILE A 19 30.63 -25.73 -6.29
C ILE A 19 30.40 -24.21 -6.29
N ILE A 20 30.40 -23.59 -5.11
CA ILE A 20 30.50 -22.13 -4.97
C ILE A 20 31.96 -21.81 -4.64
N ASN A 21 32.72 -21.29 -5.62
CA ASN A 21 34.15 -20.97 -5.48
C ASN A 21 34.40 -19.50 -5.06
N GLU A 22 35.66 -19.14 -4.88
CA GLU A 22 36.05 -17.79 -4.45
C GLU A 22 35.75 -16.72 -5.51
N GLU A 23 35.89 -17.05 -6.79
CA GLU A 23 35.58 -16.14 -7.89
C GLU A 23 34.12 -15.69 -7.87
N MET A 24 33.19 -16.60 -7.55
CA MET A 24 31.78 -16.28 -7.38
C MET A 24 31.54 -15.36 -6.18
N LYS A 25 32.23 -15.59 -5.05
CA LYS A 25 32.10 -14.75 -3.84
C LYS A 25 32.64 -13.34 -4.09
N ILE A 26 33.80 -13.22 -4.74
CA ILE A 26 34.41 -11.94 -5.12
C ILE A 26 33.49 -11.19 -6.08
N ALA A 27 32.94 -11.88 -7.09
CA ALA A 27 32.01 -11.27 -8.04
C ALA A 27 30.74 -10.75 -7.34
N ALA A 28 30.19 -11.49 -6.39
CA ALA A 28 29.05 -11.04 -5.59
C ALA A 28 29.40 -9.81 -4.73
N ALA A 29 30.57 -9.80 -4.09
CA ALA A 29 31.02 -8.67 -3.28
C ALA A 29 31.20 -7.39 -4.13
N HIS A 30 31.83 -7.50 -5.30
CA HIS A 30 31.95 -6.39 -6.25
C HIS A 30 30.60 -5.90 -6.75
N ALA A 31 29.68 -6.82 -7.06
CA ALA A 31 28.33 -6.48 -7.51
C ALA A 31 27.53 -5.72 -6.44
N ILE A 32 27.62 -6.15 -5.17
CA ILE A 32 27.00 -5.45 -4.03
C ILE A 32 27.60 -4.06 -3.86
N ALA A 33 28.92 -3.94 -3.92
CA ALA A 33 29.63 -2.68 -3.75
C ALA A 33 29.31 -1.67 -4.88
N ALA A 34 29.20 -2.16 -6.12
CA ALA A 34 28.77 -1.35 -7.25
C ALA A 34 27.33 -0.87 -7.07
N LEU A 35 26.42 -1.79 -6.69
CA LEU A 35 25.01 -1.46 -6.50
C LEU A 35 24.77 -0.42 -5.41
N ALA A 36 25.56 -0.45 -4.33
CA ALA A 36 25.48 0.53 -3.24
C ALA A 36 25.75 1.97 -3.70
N ARG A 37 26.44 2.14 -4.84
CA ARG A 37 26.82 3.42 -5.44
C ARG A 37 25.86 3.91 -6.53
N GLU A 38 24.90 3.08 -6.92
CA GLU A 38 23.86 3.45 -7.87
C GLU A 38 22.68 4.13 -7.18
N ASP A 39 21.92 4.93 -7.93
CA ASP A 39 20.69 5.56 -7.44
C ASP A 39 19.67 4.51 -6.98
N VAL A 40 19.02 4.79 -5.86
CA VAL A 40 18.18 3.83 -5.15
C VAL A 40 16.75 3.89 -5.68
N PRO A 41 16.11 2.74 -6.03
CA PRO A 41 14.73 2.69 -6.49
C PRO A 41 13.74 3.24 -5.47
N ASP A 42 12.59 3.69 -5.95
CA ASP A 42 11.58 4.30 -5.10
C ASP A 42 11.05 3.32 -4.03
N GLU A 43 10.94 2.03 -4.35
CA GLU A 43 10.48 1.01 -3.39
C GLU A 43 11.42 0.88 -2.19
N VAL A 44 12.72 1.12 -2.39
CA VAL A 44 13.73 1.04 -1.34
C VAL A 44 13.73 2.28 -0.48
N ALA A 45 13.61 3.46 -1.09
CA ALA A 45 13.44 4.71 -0.38
C ALA A 45 12.17 4.65 0.49
N ALA A 46 11.06 4.18 -0.09
CA ALA A 46 9.81 3.90 0.60
C ALA A 46 10.00 2.99 1.82
N ALA A 47 10.66 1.85 1.64
CA ALA A 47 10.94 0.90 2.72
C ALA A 47 11.85 1.47 3.83
N MET A 48 12.66 2.49 3.52
CA MET A 48 13.56 3.17 4.46
C MET A 48 12.96 4.44 5.08
N GLY A 49 11.67 4.71 4.88
CA GLY A 49 10.98 5.87 5.47
C GLY A 49 11.01 7.13 4.61
N GLY A 50 11.29 6.99 3.31
CA GLY A 50 11.19 8.04 2.29
C GLY A 50 12.43 8.87 2.06
N GLU A 51 13.48 8.71 2.87
CA GLU A 51 14.79 9.21 2.51
C GLU A 51 15.38 8.34 1.39
N ARG A 52 15.89 8.96 0.33
CA ARG A 52 16.66 8.28 -0.71
C ARG A 52 18.11 8.16 -0.22
N PRO A 53 18.55 6.99 0.26
CA PRO A 53 19.89 6.86 0.78
C PRO A 53 20.90 7.01 -0.36
N ARG A 54 21.99 7.72 -0.08
CA ARG A 54 23.12 7.89 -0.99
C ARG A 54 24.34 7.23 -0.39
N TYR A 55 25.18 6.65 -1.24
CA TYR A 55 26.43 6.04 -0.80
C TYR A 55 27.24 6.99 0.09
N GLY A 56 27.57 6.53 1.29
CA GLY A 56 28.23 7.36 2.29
C GLY A 56 28.34 6.64 3.62
N LYS A 57 28.78 7.36 4.66
CA LYS A 57 29.02 6.81 6.00
C LYS A 57 27.80 6.05 6.56
N GLU A 58 26.60 6.54 6.27
CA GLU A 58 25.33 5.99 6.74
C GLU A 58 24.70 4.96 5.77
N TYR A 59 25.27 4.76 4.57
CA TYR A 59 24.79 3.81 3.57
C TYR A 59 25.96 3.24 2.75
N ILE A 60 26.56 2.16 3.26
CA ILE A 60 27.76 1.53 2.69
C ILE A 60 27.40 0.23 1.93
N ILE A 61 26.27 -0.38 2.29
CA ILE A 61 25.76 -1.64 1.72
C ILE A 61 24.29 -1.42 1.37
N PRO A 62 23.78 -1.97 0.25
CA PRO A 62 22.38 -1.81 -0.14
C PRO A 62 21.43 -2.36 0.93
N SER A 63 20.22 -1.81 0.98
CA SER A 63 19.16 -2.35 1.82
C SER A 63 18.89 -3.81 1.47
N THR A 64 18.57 -4.65 2.46
CA THR A 64 18.15 -6.05 2.23
C THR A 64 16.88 -6.16 1.37
N PHE A 65 16.14 -5.06 1.22
CA PHE A 65 14.90 -4.97 0.46
C PHE A 65 15.09 -4.37 -0.95
N ASP A 66 16.33 -4.14 -1.37
CA ASP A 66 16.61 -3.56 -2.68
C ASP A 66 16.23 -4.55 -3.82
N PRO A 67 15.21 -4.23 -4.64
CA PRO A 67 14.71 -5.13 -5.67
C PRO A 67 15.77 -5.42 -6.74
N ARG A 68 16.78 -4.56 -6.88
CA ARG A 68 17.86 -4.75 -7.86
C ARG A 68 18.78 -5.90 -7.50
N LEU A 69 18.86 -6.28 -6.22
CA LEU A 69 19.75 -7.34 -5.73
C LEU A 69 19.57 -8.65 -6.50
N ILE A 70 18.34 -9.03 -6.82
CA ILE A 70 18.03 -10.27 -7.58
C ILE A 70 18.55 -10.24 -9.01
N SER A 71 18.68 -9.06 -9.61
CA SER A 71 19.06 -8.91 -11.01
C SER A 71 20.55 -8.60 -11.19
N VAL A 72 21.22 -8.17 -10.13
CA VAL A 72 22.63 -7.75 -10.16
C VAL A 72 23.54 -8.85 -9.64
N ILE A 73 23.25 -9.39 -8.46
CA ILE A 73 24.16 -10.36 -7.80
C ILE A 73 24.13 -11.72 -8.50
N PRO A 74 22.97 -12.36 -8.78
CA PRO A 74 22.95 -13.66 -9.44
C PRO A 74 23.59 -13.62 -10.83
N VAL A 75 23.43 -12.51 -11.57
CA VAL A 75 24.07 -12.31 -12.88
C VAL A 75 25.60 -12.27 -12.76
N ALA A 76 26.13 -11.50 -11.80
CA ALA A 76 27.57 -11.45 -11.56
C ALA A 76 28.13 -12.82 -11.16
N VAL A 77 27.42 -13.53 -10.28
CA VAL A 77 27.79 -14.88 -9.81
C VAL A 77 27.73 -15.90 -10.94
N ALA A 78 26.70 -15.87 -11.77
CA ALA A 78 26.56 -16.76 -12.93
C ALA A 78 27.68 -16.54 -13.95
N LYS A 79 28.04 -15.28 -14.24
CA LYS A 79 29.19 -14.94 -15.09
C LYS A 79 30.50 -15.50 -14.52
N ALA A 80 30.73 -15.35 -13.22
CA ALA A 80 31.92 -15.87 -12.56
C ALA A 80 31.97 -17.42 -12.56
N ALA A 81 30.84 -18.09 -12.34
CA ALA A 81 30.74 -19.54 -12.39
C ALA A 81 31.03 -20.12 -13.79
N ILE A 82 30.57 -19.43 -14.85
CA ILE A 82 30.89 -19.79 -16.24
C ILE A 82 32.37 -19.55 -16.53
N LYS A 83 32.89 -18.38 -16.18
CA LYS A 83 34.31 -18.02 -16.41
C LYS A 83 35.29 -18.94 -15.69
N SER A 84 34.95 -19.40 -14.49
CA SER A 84 35.78 -20.33 -13.71
C SER A 84 35.56 -21.81 -14.08
N GLY A 85 34.69 -22.12 -15.04
CA GLY A 85 34.47 -23.49 -15.54
C GLY A 85 33.68 -24.41 -14.59
N VAL A 86 33.09 -23.88 -13.53
CA VAL A 86 32.29 -24.68 -12.57
C VAL A 86 30.82 -24.78 -12.94
N ALA A 87 30.33 -23.96 -13.86
CA ALA A 87 28.97 -24.00 -14.40
C ALA A 87 28.74 -25.23 -15.29
N ARG A 88 27.53 -25.81 -15.23
CA ARG A 88 27.09 -26.93 -16.10
C ARG A 88 26.01 -26.52 -17.10
N LYS A 89 25.46 -25.32 -16.95
CA LYS A 89 24.49 -24.72 -17.86
C LYS A 89 25.00 -23.34 -18.25
N GLU A 90 25.09 -23.09 -19.55
CA GLU A 90 25.46 -21.79 -20.08
C GLU A 90 24.24 -20.87 -20.19
N ILE A 91 24.50 -19.58 -20.00
CA ILE A 91 23.56 -18.50 -20.28
C ILE A 91 24.05 -17.82 -21.55
N LYS A 92 23.26 -17.94 -22.63
CA LYS A 92 23.60 -17.38 -23.95
C LYS A 92 23.44 -15.87 -24.02
N ASP A 93 22.42 -15.36 -23.32
CA ASP A 93 22.09 -13.94 -23.28
C ASP A 93 21.86 -13.54 -21.82
N PHE A 94 22.74 -12.68 -21.31
CA PHE A 94 22.69 -12.21 -19.94
C PHE A 94 21.66 -11.09 -19.73
N GLU A 95 21.26 -10.37 -20.77
CA GLU A 95 20.20 -9.36 -20.65
C GLU A 95 18.84 -10.05 -20.50
N VAL A 96 18.57 -11.09 -21.30
CA VAL A 96 17.36 -11.91 -21.14
C VAL A 96 17.32 -12.59 -19.77
N TYR A 97 18.45 -13.12 -19.29
CA TYR A 97 18.53 -13.73 -17.96
C TYR A 97 18.26 -12.71 -16.83
N LYS A 98 18.83 -11.50 -16.94
CA LYS A 98 18.59 -10.41 -16.01
C LYS A 98 17.12 -10.03 -15.95
N ASP A 99 16.44 -9.96 -17.09
CA ASP A 99 15.01 -9.62 -17.13
C ASP A 99 14.12 -10.74 -16.58
N GLN A 100 14.46 -12.00 -16.83
CA GLN A 100 13.78 -13.14 -16.18
C GLN A 100 13.93 -13.13 -14.65
N LEU A 101 15.07 -12.67 -14.13
CA LEU A 101 15.27 -12.51 -12.68
C LEU A 101 14.44 -11.36 -12.11
N LYS A 102 14.38 -10.22 -12.80
CA LYS A 102 13.53 -9.09 -12.41
C LYS A 102 12.05 -9.49 -12.36
N GLN A 103 11.57 -10.26 -13.33
CA GLN A 103 10.17 -10.72 -13.38
C GLN A 103 9.78 -11.67 -12.24
N ARG A 104 10.75 -12.31 -11.58
CA ARG A 104 10.50 -13.18 -10.42
C ARG A 104 10.32 -12.41 -9.13
N LEU A 105 10.70 -11.14 -9.10
CA LEU A 105 10.56 -10.28 -7.94
C LEU A 105 9.21 -9.58 -8.05
N ASP A 106 8.33 -9.82 -7.09
CA ASP A 106 7.11 -9.04 -6.95
C ASP A 106 7.49 -7.73 -6.23
N PRO A 107 7.52 -6.58 -6.95
CA PRO A 107 7.97 -5.33 -6.36
C PRO A 107 7.05 -4.86 -5.21
N SER A 108 5.81 -5.35 -5.17
CA SER A 108 4.88 -5.05 -4.08
C SER A 108 5.36 -5.60 -2.73
N VAL A 109 6.19 -6.65 -2.72
CA VAL A 109 6.71 -7.27 -1.50
C VAL A 109 7.59 -6.30 -0.71
N THR A 110 8.43 -5.51 -1.39
CA THR A 110 9.29 -4.51 -0.74
C THR A 110 8.44 -3.45 -0.03
N ILE A 111 7.40 -2.95 -0.70
CA ILE A 111 6.48 -1.95 -0.11
C ILE A 111 5.75 -2.55 1.10
N MET A 112 5.22 -3.77 0.97
CA MET A 112 4.53 -4.47 2.07
C MET A 112 5.44 -4.72 3.27
N GLN A 113 6.71 -5.03 3.04
CA GLN A 113 7.70 -5.21 4.11
C GLN A 113 8.00 -3.89 4.83
N GLY A 114 8.12 -2.78 4.09
CA GLY A 114 8.25 -1.44 4.66
C GLY A 114 7.08 -1.08 5.57
N ILE A 115 5.85 -1.30 5.10
CA ILE A 115 4.61 -1.08 5.88
C ILE A 115 4.62 -1.94 7.15
N ASN A 116 4.90 -3.24 7.02
CA ASN A 116 4.94 -4.16 8.16
C ASN A 116 5.97 -3.74 9.21
N SER A 117 7.15 -3.26 8.78
CA SER A 117 8.20 -2.76 9.68
C SER A 117 7.73 -1.55 10.50
N GLN A 118 6.98 -0.63 9.90
CA GLN A 118 6.43 0.53 10.62
C GLN A 118 5.29 0.14 11.57
N ILE A 119 4.37 -0.70 11.10
CA ILE A 119 3.20 -1.13 11.89
C ILE A 119 3.64 -1.89 13.15
N LYS A 120 4.65 -2.75 13.05
CA LYS A 120 5.20 -3.53 14.18
C LYS A 120 5.63 -2.66 15.37
N LYS A 121 6.00 -1.40 15.15
CA LYS A 121 6.41 -0.47 16.21
C LYS A 121 5.25 0.09 17.03
N THR A 122 4.02 0.09 16.49
CA THR A 122 2.87 0.78 17.09
C THR A 122 1.80 -0.16 17.66
N GLN A 123 1.81 -1.45 17.27
CA GLN A 123 0.91 -2.51 17.78
C GLN A 123 -0.58 -2.09 17.84
N LYS A 124 -1.11 -1.61 16.72
CA LYS A 124 -2.48 -1.09 16.64
C LYS A 124 -3.57 -2.15 16.84
N ARG A 125 -4.72 -1.73 17.36
CA ARG A 125 -5.94 -2.54 17.50
C ARG A 125 -6.79 -2.42 16.23
N VAL A 126 -6.98 -3.51 15.50
CA VAL A 126 -7.67 -3.49 14.19
C VAL A 126 -8.90 -4.37 14.23
N VAL A 127 -10.06 -3.79 13.93
CA VAL A 127 -11.34 -4.50 13.82
C VAL A 127 -11.45 -5.20 12.47
N PHE A 128 -11.75 -6.49 12.49
CA PHE A 128 -12.12 -7.27 11.32
C PHE A 128 -13.64 -7.48 11.38
N ALA A 129 -14.37 -6.71 10.57
CA ALA A 129 -15.82 -6.58 10.72
C ALA A 129 -16.56 -7.89 10.39
N GLU A 130 -16.13 -8.63 9.37
CA GLU A 130 -16.69 -9.93 8.98
C GLU A 130 -16.01 -11.12 9.69
N GLY A 131 -15.90 -11.12 11.02
CA GLY A 131 -15.14 -12.14 11.74
C GLY A 131 -15.62 -13.59 11.61
N GLU A 132 -16.84 -13.82 11.10
CA GLU A 132 -17.41 -15.15 10.81
C GLU A 132 -17.00 -15.71 9.43
N ASP A 133 -16.42 -14.86 8.58
CA ASP A 133 -15.94 -15.23 7.25
C ASP A 133 -14.54 -15.84 7.31
N GLU A 134 -14.32 -16.93 6.56
CA GLU A 134 -13.09 -17.72 6.61
C GLU A 134 -11.85 -16.92 6.20
N ASN A 135 -11.94 -16.13 5.13
CA ASN A 135 -10.80 -15.35 4.64
C ASN A 135 -10.45 -14.22 5.62
N THR A 136 -11.46 -13.59 6.20
CA THR A 136 -11.32 -12.54 7.22
C THR A 136 -10.70 -13.09 8.49
N LEU A 137 -11.13 -14.28 8.95
CA LEU A 137 -10.54 -14.97 10.08
C LEU A 137 -9.08 -15.33 9.83
N LYS A 138 -8.77 -15.93 8.68
CA LYS A 138 -7.38 -16.24 8.29
C LYS A 138 -6.50 -14.98 8.26
N ALA A 139 -7.02 -13.87 7.73
CA ALA A 139 -6.31 -12.60 7.71
C ALA A 139 -6.04 -12.07 9.13
N ALA A 140 -7.02 -12.13 10.03
CA ALA A 140 -6.86 -11.71 11.42
C ALA A 140 -5.82 -12.56 12.17
N ILE A 141 -5.81 -13.88 11.95
CA ILE A 141 -4.83 -14.81 12.53
C ILE A 141 -3.42 -14.52 11.98
N ALA A 142 -3.30 -14.33 10.66
CA ALA A 142 -2.02 -13.95 10.04
C ALA A 142 -1.51 -12.60 10.56
N PHE A 143 -2.40 -11.62 10.73
CA PHE A 143 -2.09 -10.30 11.29
C PHE A 143 -1.53 -10.42 12.71
N LYS A 144 -2.16 -11.24 13.56
CA LYS A 144 -1.68 -11.52 14.92
C LYS A 144 -0.35 -12.27 14.92
N ASN A 145 -0.26 -13.40 14.23
CA ASN A 145 0.93 -14.26 14.25
C ASN A 145 2.16 -13.57 13.65
N SER A 146 1.95 -12.64 12.71
CA SER A 146 3.01 -11.80 12.14
C SER A 146 3.43 -10.65 13.06
N GLY A 147 2.77 -10.47 14.21
CA GLY A 147 3.05 -9.41 15.18
C GLY A 147 2.71 -8.01 14.67
N LEU A 148 1.74 -7.89 13.76
CA LEU A 148 1.37 -6.59 13.16
C LEU A 148 0.43 -5.78 14.06
N GLY A 149 -0.21 -6.41 15.04
CA GLY A 149 -1.05 -5.73 16.02
C GLY A 149 -2.04 -6.68 16.68
N THR A 150 -3.07 -6.09 17.28
CA THR A 150 -4.12 -6.81 17.99
C THR A 150 -5.39 -6.86 17.12
N PRO A 151 -5.75 -8.00 16.51
CA PRO A 151 -7.00 -8.11 15.80
C PRO A 151 -8.18 -8.26 16.76
N ILE A 152 -9.31 -7.63 16.39
CA ILE A 152 -10.59 -7.75 17.09
C ILE A 152 -11.64 -8.21 16.08
N LEU A 153 -12.24 -9.38 16.30
CA LEU A 153 -13.26 -9.94 15.42
C LEU A 153 -14.66 -9.46 15.84
N VAL A 154 -15.45 -8.94 14.91
CA VAL A 154 -16.89 -8.74 15.13
C VAL A 154 -17.64 -9.99 14.68
N ALA A 155 -17.98 -10.87 15.63
CA ALA A 155 -18.56 -12.18 15.32
C ALA A 155 -19.26 -12.81 16.54
N LYS A 156 -20.07 -13.85 16.29
CA LYS A 156 -20.51 -14.76 17.34
C LYS A 156 -19.37 -15.70 17.73
N GLU A 157 -19.12 -15.86 19.03
CA GLU A 157 -18.02 -16.67 19.54
C GLU A 157 -18.08 -18.13 19.05
N GLU A 158 -19.26 -18.74 19.11
CA GLU A 158 -19.47 -20.12 18.64
C GLU A 158 -19.13 -20.30 17.15
N LYS A 159 -19.43 -19.30 16.32
CA LYS A 159 -19.09 -19.33 14.89
C LYS A 159 -17.59 -19.20 14.66
N VAL A 160 -16.88 -18.40 15.44
CA VAL A 160 -15.42 -18.31 15.35
C VAL A 160 -14.78 -19.64 15.75
N LYS A 161 -15.24 -20.27 16.84
CA LYS A 161 -14.74 -21.59 17.29
C LYS A 161 -14.95 -22.68 16.24
N GLU A 162 -16.14 -22.73 15.64
CA GLU A 162 -16.45 -23.64 14.51
C GLU A 162 -15.47 -23.44 13.35
N ARG A 163 -15.28 -22.20 12.90
CA ARG A 163 -14.34 -21.87 11.82
C ARG A 163 -12.88 -22.16 12.15
N LEU A 164 -12.45 -21.95 13.39
CA LEU A 164 -11.09 -22.27 13.84
C LEU A 164 -10.81 -23.78 13.71
N ARG A 165 -11.76 -24.63 14.11
CA ARG A 165 -11.65 -26.10 13.94
C ARG A 165 -11.57 -26.50 12.47
N GLU A 166 -12.40 -25.90 11.61
CA GLU A 166 -12.41 -26.17 10.17
C GLU A 166 -11.07 -25.86 9.48
N ILE A 167 -10.39 -24.78 9.90
CA ILE A 167 -9.06 -24.42 9.37
C ILE A 167 -7.90 -25.13 10.09
N GLY A 168 -8.19 -26.08 10.98
CA GLY A 168 -7.20 -26.91 11.68
C GLY A 168 -6.47 -26.21 12.83
N LEU A 169 -7.07 -25.18 13.43
CA LEU A 169 -6.54 -24.48 14.60
C LEU A 169 -7.32 -24.82 15.88
N ASP A 170 -6.68 -24.59 17.02
CA ASP A 170 -7.33 -24.72 18.34
C ASP A 170 -8.48 -23.72 18.46
N GLU A 171 -9.63 -24.18 18.92
CA GLU A 171 -10.80 -23.34 19.19
C GLU A 171 -10.56 -22.29 20.27
N ASN A 172 -9.59 -22.54 21.16
CA ASN A 172 -9.16 -21.64 22.21
C ASN A 172 -8.04 -20.70 21.75
N PHE A 173 -7.81 -20.60 20.44
CA PHE A 173 -6.88 -19.65 19.88
C PHE A 173 -7.21 -18.25 20.41
N LYS A 174 -6.26 -17.66 21.14
CA LYS A 174 -6.47 -16.37 21.80
C LYS A 174 -6.72 -15.30 20.75
N ILE A 175 -7.95 -14.85 20.54
CA ILE A 175 -8.28 -13.72 19.66
C ILE A 175 -9.44 -12.96 20.29
N GLU A 176 -9.39 -11.62 20.25
CA GLU A 176 -10.45 -10.80 20.84
C GLU A 176 -11.70 -10.92 19.94
N ILE A 177 -12.83 -11.34 20.53
CA ILE A 177 -14.11 -11.45 19.84
C ILE A 177 -15.09 -10.51 20.54
N VAL A 178 -15.78 -9.69 19.76
CA VAL A 178 -16.79 -8.75 20.24
C VAL A 178 -18.04 -8.86 19.36
N ASN A 179 -19.19 -8.52 19.93
CA ASN A 179 -20.43 -8.39 19.17
C ASN A 179 -21.44 -7.55 19.95
N SER A 180 -22.62 -7.39 19.37
CA SER A 180 -23.71 -6.56 19.90
C SER A 180 -24.42 -7.12 21.15
N THR A 181 -24.08 -8.32 21.63
CA THR A 181 -24.60 -8.81 22.93
C THR A 181 -23.94 -8.11 24.12
N ASN A 182 -22.76 -7.50 23.92
CA ASN A 182 -22.15 -6.61 24.91
C ASN A 182 -23.01 -5.35 25.07
N LYS A 183 -23.81 -5.31 26.15
CA LYS A 183 -24.78 -4.23 26.42
C LYS A 183 -24.10 -2.88 26.60
N GLU A 184 -22.97 -2.82 27.28
CA GLU A 184 -22.24 -1.58 27.54
C GLU A 184 -21.78 -0.93 26.23
N LYS A 185 -21.09 -1.69 25.37
CA LYS A 185 -20.66 -1.22 24.06
C LYS A 185 -21.85 -0.88 23.17
N ARG A 186 -22.90 -1.70 23.17
CA ARG A 186 -24.12 -1.43 22.39
C ARG A 186 -24.75 -0.11 22.79
N THR A 187 -24.99 0.13 24.07
CA THR A 187 -25.58 1.39 24.55
C THR A 187 -24.70 2.58 24.19
N LYS A 188 -23.38 2.48 24.43
CA LYS A 188 -22.39 3.51 24.06
C LYS A 188 -22.46 3.85 22.57
N TYR A 189 -22.47 2.85 21.70
CA TYR A 189 -22.47 3.05 20.25
C TYR A 189 -23.82 3.52 19.71
N THR A 190 -24.93 3.06 20.30
CA THR A 190 -26.28 3.56 19.97
C THR A 190 -26.37 5.05 20.23
N GLN A 191 -25.91 5.51 21.41
CA GLN A 191 -25.94 6.91 21.78
C GLN A 191 -25.05 7.76 20.85
N LEU A 192 -23.82 7.31 20.58
CA LEU A 192 -22.91 7.98 19.64
C LEU A 192 -23.55 8.13 18.25
N LEU A 193 -24.20 7.07 17.76
CA LEU A 193 -24.85 7.07 16.45
C LEU A 193 -26.06 8.01 16.43
N TYR A 194 -26.86 7.99 17.50
CA TYR A 194 -28.04 8.84 17.63
C TYR A 194 -27.66 10.32 17.66
N GLU A 195 -26.63 10.70 18.43
CA GLU A 195 -26.13 12.08 18.49
C GLU A 195 -25.77 12.64 17.11
N LYS A 196 -25.22 11.78 16.24
CA LYS A 196 -24.85 12.12 14.86
C LYS A 196 -26.05 12.20 13.94
N LEU A 197 -26.99 11.25 14.02
CA LEU A 197 -28.03 11.04 13.01
C LEU A 197 -29.42 11.54 13.41
N GLN A 198 -29.61 12.02 14.64
CA GLN A 198 -30.90 12.55 15.11
C GLN A 198 -31.42 13.71 14.24
N ARG A 199 -30.52 14.56 13.70
CA ARG A 199 -30.90 15.66 12.80
C ARG A 199 -31.16 15.22 11.35
N GLU A 200 -30.81 13.99 11.03
CA GLU A 200 -31.18 13.32 9.78
C GLU A 200 -32.50 12.52 9.94
N GLY A 201 -33.13 12.59 11.12
CA GLY A 201 -34.45 12.01 11.39
C GLY A 201 -34.44 10.58 11.96
N LEU A 202 -33.28 10.02 12.30
CA LEU A 202 -33.21 8.69 12.93
C LEU A 202 -33.61 8.76 14.40
N LEU A 203 -34.44 7.81 14.83
CA LEU A 203 -34.76 7.60 16.25
C LEU A 203 -33.67 6.78 16.93
N GLU A 204 -33.58 6.87 18.26
CA GLU A 204 -32.64 6.08 19.06
C GLU A 204 -32.86 4.56 18.85
N ILE A 205 -34.11 4.12 18.75
CA ILE A 205 -34.46 2.72 18.49
C ILE A 205 -33.98 2.23 17.11
N ASP A 206 -33.94 3.12 16.11
CA ASP A 206 -33.39 2.80 14.80
C ASP A 206 -31.87 2.65 14.88
N CYS A 207 -31.21 3.53 15.62
CA CYS A 207 -29.77 3.46 15.89
C CYS A 207 -29.41 2.16 16.61
N ASP A 208 -30.16 1.78 17.65
CA ASP A 208 -29.99 0.53 18.36
C ASP A 208 -30.12 -0.69 17.44
N ARG A 209 -31.14 -0.69 16.56
CA ARG A 209 -31.33 -1.74 15.57
C ARG A 209 -30.16 -1.84 14.60
N LEU A 210 -29.59 -0.72 14.16
CA LEU A 210 -28.41 -0.69 13.29
C LEU A 210 -27.18 -1.26 14.00
N ILE A 211 -26.88 -0.82 15.22
CA ILE A 211 -25.75 -1.32 16.02
C ILE A 211 -25.90 -2.82 16.31
N ARG A 212 -27.12 -3.29 16.56
CA ARG A 212 -27.37 -4.71 16.88
C ARG A 212 -27.13 -5.64 15.69
N ASN A 213 -27.57 -5.22 14.51
CA ASN A 213 -27.69 -6.10 13.35
C ASN A 213 -26.58 -5.89 12.31
N ASP A 214 -25.85 -4.78 12.36
CA ASP A 214 -24.85 -4.43 11.35
C ASP A 214 -23.43 -4.34 11.93
N ARG A 215 -22.62 -5.35 11.59
CA ARG A 215 -21.20 -5.46 11.98
C ARG A 215 -20.34 -4.27 11.51
N VAL A 216 -20.67 -3.65 10.37
CA VAL A 216 -19.92 -2.49 9.84
C VAL A 216 -20.25 -1.26 10.67
N MET A 217 -21.51 -1.07 11.04
CA MET A 217 -21.91 0.01 11.95
C MET A 217 -21.29 -0.18 13.33
N PHE A 218 -21.35 -1.40 13.88
CA PHE A 218 -20.74 -1.73 15.16
C PHE A 218 -19.23 -1.45 15.14
N GLY A 219 -18.50 -2.01 14.16
CA GLY A 219 -17.05 -1.82 14.02
C GLY A 219 -16.66 -0.36 13.76
N SER A 220 -17.45 0.38 12.98
CA SER A 220 -17.21 1.82 12.75
C SER A 220 -17.36 2.62 14.05
N CYS A 221 -18.34 2.27 14.89
CA CYS A 221 -18.53 2.90 16.20
C CYS A 221 -17.41 2.55 17.18
N MET A 222 -16.83 1.34 17.10
CA MET A 222 -15.64 0.99 17.87
C MET A 222 -14.48 1.93 17.56
N VAL A 223 -14.23 2.19 16.28
CA VAL A 223 -13.16 3.11 15.84
C VAL A 223 -13.47 4.55 16.26
N ALA A 224 -14.70 5.01 16.02
CA ALA A 224 -15.12 6.36 16.40
C ALA A 224 -15.10 6.61 17.93
N SER A 225 -15.25 5.55 18.73
CA SER A 225 -15.22 5.60 20.20
C SER A 225 -13.84 5.38 20.82
N GLY A 226 -12.80 5.14 20.02
CA GLY A 226 -11.45 4.83 20.49
C GLY A 226 -11.26 3.42 21.04
N ASP A 227 -12.26 2.53 20.89
CA ASP A 227 -12.16 1.12 21.33
C ASP A 227 -11.31 0.27 20.35
N ALA A 228 -11.03 0.82 19.16
CA ALA A 228 -10.08 0.31 18.18
C ALA A 228 -9.44 1.47 17.37
N ASP A 229 -8.28 1.22 16.76
CA ASP A 229 -7.55 2.22 15.96
C ASP A 229 -7.97 2.22 14.49
N ALA A 230 -8.40 1.06 13.96
CA ALA A 230 -8.77 0.89 12.55
C ALA A 230 -9.80 -0.22 12.38
N MET A 231 -10.45 -0.26 11.21
CA MET A 231 -11.36 -1.32 10.80
C MET A 231 -11.11 -1.74 9.36
N VAL A 232 -11.19 -3.05 9.10
CA VAL A 232 -11.19 -3.66 7.77
C VAL A 232 -12.55 -4.35 7.54
N THR A 233 -13.15 -4.08 6.38
CA THR A 233 -14.44 -4.63 5.97
C THR A 233 -14.51 -4.77 4.45
N GLY A 234 -15.52 -5.49 3.93
CA GLY A 234 -15.84 -5.53 2.51
C GLY A 234 -15.79 -6.92 1.87
N ASN A 235 -15.40 -7.97 2.61
CA ASN A 235 -15.25 -9.29 2.01
C ASN A 235 -16.59 -9.95 1.62
N THR A 236 -17.68 -9.59 2.29
CA THR A 236 -19.02 -10.22 2.09
C THR A 236 -20.09 -9.25 1.59
N ARG A 237 -19.72 -8.01 1.28
CA ARG A 237 -20.67 -6.94 0.93
C ARG A 237 -20.16 -6.09 -0.22
N ARG A 238 -21.09 -5.44 -0.93
CA ARG A 238 -20.76 -4.46 -1.96
C ARG A 238 -20.08 -3.24 -1.34
N TYR A 239 -19.07 -2.71 -2.02
CA TYR A 239 -18.28 -1.56 -1.58
C TYR A 239 -19.14 -0.35 -1.18
N SER A 240 -20.08 0.06 -2.03
CA SER A 240 -20.95 1.22 -1.79
C SER A 240 -21.75 1.09 -0.49
N ALA A 241 -22.34 -0.10 -0.26
CA ALA A 241 -23.14 -0.36 0.94
C ALA A 241 -22.31 -0.32 2.23
N SER A 242 -21.03 -0.67 2.18
CA SER A 242 -20.11 -0.53 3.33
C SER A 242 -19.68 0.92 3.51
N LEU A 243 -19.35 1.62 2.41
CA LEU A 243 -18.94 3.02 2.43
C LEU A 243 -20.02 3.94 3.02
N ASP A 244 -21.28 3.77 2.61
CA ASP A 244 -22.40 4.57 3.10
C ASP A 244 -22.58 4.44 4.62
N LYS A 245 -22.34 3.24 5.16
CA LYS A 245 -22.40 2.99 6.61
C LYS A 245 -21.25 3.63 7.35
N ILE A 246 -20.03 3.52 6.79
CA ILE A 246 -18.85 4.14 7.38
C ILE A 246 -19.02 5.66 7.42
N LYS A 247 -19.49 6.29 6.34
CA LYS A 247 -19.72 7.75 6.26
C LYS A 247 -20.70 8.29 7.30
N ARG A 248 -21.68 7.48 7.74
CA ARG A 248 -22.62 7.86 8.81
C ARG A 248 -21.98 7.94 10.20
N VAL A 249 -20.84 7.28 10.41
CA VAL A 249 -20.21 7.16 11.72
C VAL A 249 -18.90 7.93 11.78
N ILE A 250 -18.03 7.69 10.80
CA ILE A 250 -16.66 8.19 10.75
C ILE A 250 -16.60 9.37 9.77
N PRO A 251 -16.42 10.60 10.26
CA PRO A 251 -16.20 11.75 9.39
C PRO A 251 -14.83 11.65 8.69
N PRO A 252 -14.64 12.34 7.55
CA PRO A 252 -13.30 12.52 7.01
C PRO A 252 -12.43 13.28 8.01
N ARG A 253 -11.11 13.11 7.89
CA ARG A 253 -10.14 13.86 8.71
C ARG A 253 -10.33 15.37 8.47
N PRO A 254 -10.22 16.25 9.49
CA PRO A 254 -10.36 17.69 9.30
C PRO A 254 -9.43 18.21 8.20
N GLY A 255 -10.01 18.95 7.23
CA GLY A 255 -9.27 19.48 6.08
C GLY A 255 -9.02 18.48 4.95
N GLU A 256 -9.51 17.24 5.06
CA GLU A 256 -9.39 16.20 4.04
C GLU A 256 -10.75 15.70 3.58
N ILE A 257 -10.75 15.02 2.44
CA ILE A 257 -11.89 14.33 1.87
C ILE A 257 -11.67 12.81 1.90
N MET A 258 -12.75 12.03 1.97
CA MET A 258 -12.70 10.57 1.88
C MET A 258 -12.61 10.15 0.41
N PHE A 259 -11.58 9.42 0.02
CA PHE A 259 -11.31 9.06 -1.38
C PHE A 259 -10.73 7.64 -1.45
N ALA A 260 -10.76 7.02 -2.64
CA ALA A 260 -10.03 5.79 -2.89
C ALA A 260 -8.69 6.08 -3.58
N LEU A 261 -7.64 5.41 -3.11
CA LEU A 261 -6.30 5.44 -3.70
C LEU A 261 -5.91 4.04 -4.12
N SER A 262 -5.54 3.87 -5.38
CA SER A 262 -5.02 2.61 -5.92
C SER A 262 -3.53 2.76 -6.21
N MET A 263 -2.71 1.86 -5.67
CA MET A 263 -1.27 1.80 -5.94
C MET A 263 -1.01 0.75 -7.01
N ILE A 264 -0.31 1.15 -8.07
CA ILE A 264 0.08 0.30 -9.19
C ILE A 264 1.60 0.24 -9.20
N VAL A 265 2.14 -0.97 -9.13
CA VAL A 265 3.59 -1.19 -9.21
C VAL A 265 3.88 -2.03 -10.44
N ASN A 266 4.63 -1.47 -11.39
CA ASN A 266 4.92 -2.12 -12.66
C ASN A 266 6.31 -1.74 -13.17
N LYS A 267 7.12 -2.75 -13.53
CA LYS A 267 8.47 -2.57 -14.10
C LYS A 267 9.35 -1.56 -13.31
N GLY A 268 9.25 -1.54 -11.98
CA GLY A 268 10.03 -0.62 -11.13
C GLY A 268 9.52 0.82 -11.11
N LYS A 269 8.32 1.09 -11.63
CA LYS A 269 7.59 2.35 -11.44
C LYS A 269 6.43 2.11 -10.48
N THR A 270 6.24 3.02 -9.54
CA THR A 270 5.08 3.04 -8.64
C THR A 270 4.22 4.25 -8.97
N ILE A 271 2.94 4.02 -9.28
CA ILE A 271 1.95 5.05 -9.60
C ILE A 271 0.81 4.96 -8.60
N PHE A 272 0.36 6.10 -8.11
CA PHE A 272 -0.84 6.19 -7.28
C PHE A 272 -1.95 6.87 -8.08
N MET A 273 -3.14 6.26 -8.10
CA MET A 273 -4.30 6.73 -8.84
C MET A 273 -5.47 7.01 -7.90
N ALA A 274 -6.05 8.20 -8.00
CA ALA A 274 -7.18 8.66 -7.21
C ALA A 274 -8.02 9.68 -7.99
N ASP A 275 -9.33 9.77 -7.78
CA ASP A 275 -10.18 8.88 -6.97
C ASP A 275 -10.79 7.77 -7.83
N THR A 276 -10.63 6.51 -7.43
CA THR A 276 -11.02 5.36 -8.24
C THR A 276 -12.38 4.76 -7.88
N HIS A 277 -12.98 5.11 -6.72
CA HIS A 277 -14.18 4.43 -6.23
C HIS A 277 -15.18 5.30 -5.45
N VAL A 278 -14.79 6.46 -4.91
CA VAL A 278 -15.67 7.22 -3.99
C VAL A 278 -16.46 8.32 -4.69
N HIS A 279 -15.81 9.16 -5.50
CA HIS A 279 -16.45 10.25 -6.22
C HIS A 279 -16.56 9.95 -7.72
N GLU A 280 -17.79 9.86 -8.23
CA GLU A 280 -18.05 9.57 -9.64
C GLU A 280 -17.65 10.73 -10.55
N TYR A 281 -18.01 11.96 -10.18
CA TYR A 281 -17.68 13.20 -10.91
C TYR A 281 -17.20 14.27 -9.92
N PRO A 282 -15.94 14.20 -9.46
CA PRO A 282 -15.43 15.16 -8.48
C PRO A 282 -15.39 16.57 -9.10
N ASN A 283 -15.94 17.55 -8.39
CA ASN A 283 -15.81 18.94 -8.79
C ASN A 283 -14.38 19.47 -8.53
N ALA A 284 -14.09 20.69 -8.98
CA ALA A 284 -12.77 21.31 -8.84
C ALA A 284 -12.24 21.34 -7.39
N GLN A 285 -13.12 21.66 -6.43
CA GLN A 285 -12.77 21.68 -5.01
C GLN A 285 -12.42 20.28 -4.51
N GLN A 286 -13.27 19.29 -4.82
CA GLN A 286 -13.05 17.89 -4.46
C GLN A 286 -11.76 17.34 -5.08
N LEU A 287 -11.48 17.64 -6.36
CA LEU A 287 -10.22 17.26 -7.01
C LEU A 287 -9.00 17.86 -6.30
N SER A 288 -9.07 19.13 -5.91
CA SER A 288 -8.00 19.77 -5.14
C SER A 288 -7.80 19.12 -3.77
N ASP A 289 -8.89 18.78 -3.06
CA ASP A 289 -8.83 18.17 -1.74
C ASP A 289 -8.36 16.70 -1.82
N ILE A 290 -8.76 15.98 -2.87
CA ILE A 290 -8.25 14.63 -3.18
C ILE A 290 -6.74 14.69 -3.38
N ALA A 291 -6.23 15.63 -4.18
CA ALA A 291 -4.79 15.77 -4.42
C ALA A 291 -4.00 16.03 -3.13
N ILE A 292 -4.50 16.91 -2.24
CA ILE A 292 -3.88 17.17 -0.94
C ILE A 292 -3.88 15.90 -0.07
N SER A 293 -5.01 15.21 0.03
CA SER A 293 -5.09 13.95 0.78
C SER A 293 -4.20 12.86 0.18
N CYS A 294 -4.08 12.79 -1.15
CA CYS A 294 -3.18 11.88 -1.85
C CYS A 294 -1.72 12.15 -1.48
N ALA A 295 -1.28 13.41 -1.54
CA ALA A 295 0.10 13.78 -1.21
C ALA A 295 0.49 13.30 0.20
N ARG A 296 -0.40 13.46 1.18
CA ARG A 296 -0.18 12.94 2.54
C ARG A 296 -0.06 11.42 2.56
N VAL A 297 -0.98 10.70 1.91
CA VAL A 297 -0.98 9.23 1.93
C VAL A 297 0.25 8.69 1.20
N VAL A 298 0.64 9.26 0.06
CA VAL A 298 1.83 8.89 -0.71
C VAL A 298 3.11 9.07 0.12
N ARG A 299 3.20 10.14 0.93
CA ARG A 299 4.30 10.33 1.90
C ARG A 299 4.34 9.26 2.98
N LEU A 300 3.20 8.71 3.42
CA LEU A 300 3.18 7.60 4.38
C LEU A 300 3.78 6.32 3.81
N PHE A 301 3.68 6.13 2.48
CA PHE A 301 4.39 5.07 1.78
C PHE A 301 5.86 5.42 1.52
N GLY A 302 6.34 6.60 1.92
CA GLY A 302 7.73 7.05 1.75
C GLY A 302 8.07 7.53 0.34
N PHE A 303 7.08 7.97 -0.44
CA PHE A 303 7.31 8.56 -1.75
C PHE A 303 7.20 10.09 -1.68
N ASP A 304 8.01 10.80 -2.49
CA ASP A 304 7.86 12.25 -2.71
C ASP A 304 6.72 12.49 -3.72
N PRO A 305 5.60 13.13 -3.30
CA PRO A 305 4.41 13.22 -4.13
C PRO A 305 4.60 14.18 -5.31
N LYS A 306 4.30 13.66 -6.49
CA LYS A 306 4.19 14.38 -7.75
C LYS A 306 2.82 14.08 -8.37
N ILE A 307 1.97 15.09 -8.50
CA ILE A 307 0.55 14.89 -8.83
C ILE A 307 0.21 15.48 -10.19
N ALA A 308 -0.12 14.62 -11.15
CA ALA A 308 -0.66 15.01 -12.44
C ALA A 308 -2.18 14.98 -12.45
N PHE A 309 -2.81 16.07 -12.87
CA PHE A 309 -4.25 16.10 -13.13
C PHE A 309 -4.55 15.59 -14.55
N LEU A 310 -5.14 14.40 -14.64
CA LEU A 310 -5.34 13.75 -15.93
C LEU A 310 -6.59 14.22 -16.66
N SER A 311 -6.48 14.39 -17.98
CA SER A 311 -7.55 14.79 -18.89
C SER A 311 -7.28 14.26 -20.30
N HIS A 312 -8.27 14.34 -21.18
CA HIS A 312 -8.05 14.14 -22.62
C HIS A 312 -7.46 15.39 -23.30
N SER A 313 -7.48 16.53 -22.62
CA SER A 313 -6.80 17.76 -23.03
C SER A 313 -5.43 17.86 -22.37
N THR A 314 -4.52 18.57 -23.03
CA THR A 314 -3.21 18.93 -22.47
C THR A 314 -3.10 20.45 -22.47
N PHE A 315 -2.95 21.03 -21.27
CA PHE A 315 -2.79 22.47 -21.02
C PHE A 315 -3.74 23.36 -21.82
N GLY A 316 -5.03 23.00 -21.83
CA GLY A 316 -6.09 23.75 -22.49
C GLY A 316 -6.41 23.33 -23.92
N ILE A 317 -5.75 22.33 -24.51
CA ILE A 317 -6.02 21.91 -25.89
C ILE A 317 -6.49 20.44 -25.93
N PRO A 318 -7.72 20.14 -26.42
CA PRO A 318 -8.80 21.08 -26.74
C PRO A 318 -9.49 21.63 -25.49
N MET A 319 -9.95 22.89 -25.53
CA MET A 319 -10.78 23.44 -24.46
C MET A 319 -12.21 22.90 -24.55
N THR A 320 -12.66 22.22 -23.50
CA THR A 320 -14.05 21.77 -23.39
C THR A 320 -14.62 22.15 -22.02
N GLN A 321 -15.95 22.23 -21.92
CA GLN A 321 -16.62 22.41 -20.63
C GLN A 321 -16.27 21.30 -19.64
N ARG A 322 -16.06 20.08 -20.16
CA ARG A 322 -15.68 18.91 -19.34
C ARG A 322 -14.26 18.99 -18.79
N THR A 323 -13.36 19.81 -19.33
CA THR A 323 -11.98 19.93 -18.80
C THR A 323 -11.80 21.14 -17.90
N LYS A 324 -12.80 22.03 -17.82
CA LYS A 324 -12.76 23.24 -17.00
C LYS A 324 -12.56 22.96 -15.52
N HIS A 325 -13.32 22.01 -14.96
CA HIS A 325 -13.24 21.66 -13.54
C HIS A 325 -11.86 21.15 -13.11
N ILE A 326 -11.08 20.55 -14.02
CA ILE A 326 -9.73 20.05 -13.75
C ILE A 326 -8.74 21.21 -13.66
N ARG A 327 -8.81 22.18 -14.60
CA ARG A 327 -8.02 23.42 -14.49
C ARG A 327 -8.35 24.22 -13.26
N ASP A 328 -9.63 24.35 -12.96
CA ASP A 328 -10.09 25.06 -11.78
C ASP A 328 -9.50 24.41 -10.52
N ALA A 329 -9.36 23.07 -10.47
CA ALA A 329 -8.67 22.36 -9.37
C ALA A 329 -7.19 22.73 -9.26
N VAL A 330 -6.48 22.82 -10.39
CA VAL A 330 -5.07 23.24 -10.46
C VAL A 330 -4.90 24.68 -9.97
N GLU A 331 -5.77 25.60 -10.39
CA GLU A 331 -5.79 26.99 -9.91
C GLU A 331 -6.08 27.09 -8.41
N ILE A 332 -7.02 26.28 -7.88
CA ILE A 332 -7.27 26.20 -6.44
C ILE A 332 -6.01 25.78 -5.69
N LEU A 333 -5.27 24.78 -6.18
CA LEU A 333 -4.03 24.33 -5.53
C LEU A 333 -2.90 25.37 -5.60
N LYS A 334 -2.77 26.11 -6.71
CA LYS A 334 -1.81 27.22 -6.81
C LYS A 334 -2.08 28.28 -5.73
N ASN A 335 -3.35 28.64 -5.53
CA ASN A 335 -3.76 29.60 -4.52
C ASN A 335 -3.55 29.09 -3.08
N LYS A 336 -3.67 27.78 -2.84
CA LYS A 336 -3.43 27.16 -1.53
C LYS A 336 -1.96 27.02 -1.15
N SER A 337 -1.01 27.30 -2.05
CA SER A 337 0.44 27.20 -1.80
C SER A 337 0.89 25.87 -1.18
N VAL A 338 0.55 24.76 -1.85
CA VAL A 338 0.89 23.41 -1.37
C VAL A 338 2.40 23.09 -1.46
N ASP A 339 2.84 22.12 -0.66
CA ASP A 339 4.25 21.73 -0.48
C ASP A 339 4.69 20.55 -1.38
N PHE A 340 3.88 20.19 -2.38
CA PHE A 340 4.17 19.11 -3.34
C PHE A 340 4.09 19.61 -4.77
N LYS A 341 4.73 18.89 -5.69
CA LYS A 341 4.70 19.21 -7.12
C LYS A 341 3.39 18.74 -7.72
N PHE A 342 2.74 19.61 -8.48
CA PHE A 342 1.53 19.28 -9.23
C PHE A 342 1.47 20.11 -10.51
N ASP A 343 0.78 19.58 -11.51
CA ASP A 343 0.42 20.31 -12.73
C ASP A 343 -0.72 19.61 -13.48
N GLY A 344 -1.23 20.27 -14.51
CA GLY A 344 -2.25 19.77 -15.41
C GLY A 344 -3.22 20.87 -15.84
N GLU A 345 -4.27 20.53 -16.58
CA GLU A 345 -4.66 19.18 -16.98
C GLU A 345 -3.79 18.61 -18.12
N MET A 346 -3.56 17.30 -18.15
CA MET A 346 -2.72 16.65 -19.16
C MET A 346 -3.11 15.22 -19.47
N GLN A 347 -2.72 14.72 -20.63
CA GLN A 347 -2.90 13.32 -21.01
C GLN A 347 -1.93 12.39 -20.24
N PRO A 348 -2.28 11.09 -20.07
CA PRO A 348 -1.46 10.14 -19.31
C PRO A 348 -0.05 9.90 -19.86
N ASP A 349 0.14 10.00 -21.17
CA ASP A 349 1.44 9.90 -21.83
C ASP A 349 2.35 11.08 -21.45
N VAL A 350 1.82 12.31 -21.51
CA VAL A 350 2.53 13.53 -21.07
C VAL A 350 2.91 13.46 -19.59
N ALA A 351 2.08 12.83 -18.76
CA ALA A 351 2.33 12.69 -17.33
C ALA A 351 3.38 11.61 -16.98
N LEU A 352 3.61 10.61 -17.84
CA LEU A 352 4.37 9.39 -17.49
C LEU A 352 5.66 9.20 -18.29
N ASP A 353 5.74 9.81 -19.48
CA ASP A 353 6.87 9.66 -20.39
C ASP A 353 7.77 10.91 -20.36
N GLU A 354 9.07 10.68 -20.23
CA GLU A 354 10.05 11.75 -20.10
C GLU A 354 10.30 12.49 -21.43
N GLU A 355 10.01 11.86 -22.57
CA GLU A 355 10.15 12.49 -23.88
C GLU A 355 9.31 13.78 -24.00
N TYR A 356 8.14 13.82 -23.37
CA TYR A 356 7.27 15.00 -23.38
C TYR A 356 7.75 16.14 -22.46
N LYS A 357 8.76 15.92 -21.60
CA LYS A 357 9.29 16.99 -20.74
C LYS A 357 9.94 18.11 -21.55
N GLU A 358 10.56 17.78 -22.68
CA GLU A 358 11.15 18.79 -23.58
C GLU A 358 10.09 19.68 -24.22
N LEU A 359 8.90 19.14 -24.47
CA LEU A 359 7.77 19.87 -25.06
C LEU A 359 7.06 20.79 -24.04
N TYR A 360 7.13 20.45 -22.75
CA TYR A 360 6.49 21.21 -21.67
C TYR A 360 7.47 21.56 -20.53
N PRO A 361 8.54 22.34 -20.79
CA PRO A 361 9.61 22.59 -19.82
C PRO A 361 9.18 23.42 -18.60
N PHE A 362 8.02 24.06 -18.67
CA PHE A 362 7.41 24.78 -17.55
C PHE A 362 6.74 23.83 -16.54
N SER A 363 6.39 22.61 -16.95
CA SER A 363 5.73 21.61 -16.12
C SER A 363 6.69 21.11 -15.05
N LYS A 364 6.22 21.05 -13.80
CA LYS A 364 7.04 20.65 -12.65
C LYS A 364 7.00 19.15 -12.35
N ILE A 365 6.16 18.39 -13.05
CA ILE A 365 5.90 16.96 -12.76
C ILE A 365 6.81 16.01 -13.53
#